data_AF-A0A0A9CTH3-F1
#
_entry.id   AF-A0A0A9CTH3-F1
#
_cell.length_a   1.000
_cell.length_b   1.000
_cell.length_c   1.000
_cell.angle_alpha   90.00
_cell.angle_beta   90.00
_cell.angle_gamma   90.00
#
_symmetry.space_group_name_H-M   'P 1'
#
loop_
_entity.id
_entity.type
_entity.pdbx_description
1 polymer ?
#
loop_
_entity_poly.entity_id
_entity_poly.type
_entity_poly.pdbx_seq_one_letter_code
_entity_poly.pdbx_strand_id
1 'polypeptide(L)'
;MFFVYGLRSSSPPALAPKEIKTDLEPRASYRGRYRPPHLRNKDKRDNDSLDDQNSNSECSRYDLSSSDSDLSDSDGYAKNGDRFRSSKARLAAILCIQDICRADPKLLTSLWPLLLPENDVLQQRKYQATLMTCLIFDPITKVRVEAASTIAAMLEGQALVLTQVAEYNESSKRGSFTTLSCSLGQILMQLHTGTLFLIQRENQATLLVALFRVLIFLISATPYARMPKELLPTVITVVCSRLLNTHSNNSEHYVFLVNVLNCLEASFSKVLPTSDVFAVLTQGPSHDQQESSVIAVLLQFIEEKMHFSVRCGAFQVLRSAVHNYPSCVNMIWEKNSRQCS
;
A
#
# COMPACT_ATOMS: atom_id res chain seq x y z
N MET A 1 20.90 -3.67 49.60
CA MET A 1 21.29 -2.34 49.10
C MET A 1 20.40 -2.04 47.90
N PHE A 2 19.23 -1.41 48.12
CA PHE A 2 18.93 0.04 48.03
C PHE A 2 18.69 0.47 46.56
N PHE A 3 17.53 0.97 46.11
CA PHE A 3 16.34 1.53 46.78
C PHE A 3 15.01 1.25 46.03
N VAL A 4 13.99 1.02 46.84
CA VAL A 4 12.54 1.14 46.59
C VAL A 4 12.16 2.62 46.44
N TYR A 5 11.17 2.96 45.60
CA TYR A 5 10.05 3.86 45.96
C TYR A 5 8.95 3.81 44.90
N GLY A 6 7.78 3.33 45.31
CA GLY A 6 6.53 3.45 44.56
C GLY A 6 5.88 4.82 44.77
N LEU A 7 5.03 5.21 43.81
CA LEU A 7 4.05 6.27 44.00
C LEU A 7 2.69 5.78 43.49
N ARG A 8 1.81 5.56 44.48
CA ARG A 8 0.37 5.41 44.37
C ARG A 8 -0.19 6.83 44.29
N SER A 9 -0.96 7.18 43.25
CA SER A 9 -1.69 8.45 43.20
C SER A 9 -3.19 8.19 43.06
N SER A 10 -3.87 8.22 44.19
CA SER A 10 -5.30 8.47 44.30
C SER A 10 -5.56 9.97 44.10
N SER A 11 -6.57 10.30 43.30
CA SER A 11 -7.13 11.63 43.07
C SER A 11 -7.69 12.30 44.33
N PRO A 12 -7.75 13.64 44.36
CA PRO A 12 -8.82 14.35 45.07
C PRO A 12 -9.57 15.39 44.18
N PRO A 13 -10.75 15.85 44.62
CA PRO A 13 -11.72 16.56 43.79
C PRO A 13 -11.61 18.10 43.86
N ALA A 14 -12.33 18.75 42.94
CA ALA A 14 -12.46 20.18 42.73
C ALA A 14 -13.28 20.90 43.82
N LEU A 15 -12.91 22.16 44.11
CA LEU A 15 -13.76 23.26 44.63
C LEU A 15 -13.03 24.60 44.39
N ALA A 16 -13.74 25.59 43.84
CA ALA A 16 -13.28 26.96 43.54
C ALA A 16 -13.53 27.93 44.73
N PRO A 17 -13.45 29.27 44.57
CA PRO A 17 -12.25 30.13 44.50
C PRO A 17 -12.25 31.23 45.59
N LYS A 18 -11.10 31.83 45.94
CA LYS A 18 -11.05 33.15 46.61
C LYS A 18 -9.80 33.94 46.22
N GLU A 19 -10.04 35.16 45.75
CA GLU A 19 -9.07 36.23 45.50
C GLU A 19 -8.44 36.74 46.80
N ILE A 20 -7.18 37.21 46.74
CA ILE A 20 -6.70 38.47 47.33
C ILE A 20 -5.31 38.78 46.72
N LYS A 21 -5.18 39.99 46.18
CA LYS A 21 -3.96 40.64 45.69
C LYS A 21 -2.97 40.91 46.82
N THR A 22 -1.67 40.83 46.54
CA THR A 22 -0.73 41.95 46.75
C THR A 22 0.66 41.64 46.18
N ASP A 23 1.18 42.62 45.45
CA ASP A 23 2.47 42.67 44.78
C ASP A 23 3.67 42.52 45.72
N LEU A 24 4.63 41.69 45.35
CA LEU A 24 6.05 41.88 45.69
C LEU A 24 6.93 41.38 44.52
N GLU A 25 7.68 42.31 43.94
CA GLU A 25 8.76 42.15 42.95
C GLU A 25 9.74 40.99 43.22
N PRO A 26 10.18 40.22 42.20
CA PRO A 26 11.22 39.21 42.38
C PRO A 26 12.63 39.79 42.20
N ARG A 27 13.47 39.65 43.23
CA ARG A 27 14.92 39.85 43.15
C ARG A 27 15.55 38.93 42.10
N ALA A 28 16.31 39.54 41.19
CA ALA A 28 17.08 38.89 40.15
C ALA A 28 18.04 37.81 40.68
N SER A 29 17.99 36.62 40.06
CA SER A 29 19.04 35.60 40.16
C SER A 29 19.43 35.20 38.74
N TYR A 30 20.56 35.75 38.28
CA TYR A 30 21.24 35.34 37.06
C TYR A 30 21.72 33.90 37.19
N ARG A 31 20.96 32.94 36.69
CA ARG A 31 21.51 31.65 36.25
C ARG A 31 21.23 31.47 34.77
N GLY A 32 22.30 31.54 33.98
CA GLY A 32 22.27 31.35 32.54
C GLY A 32 21.53 30.06 32.17
N ARG A 33 20.53 30.20 31.31
CA ARG A 33 19.72 29.09 30.81
C ARG A 33 20.59 28.20 29.92
N TYR A 34 20.51 26.88 30.09
CA TYR A 34 21.29 25.91 29.32
C TYR A 34 21.11 26.13 27.81
N ARG A 35 22.22 26.26 27.08
CA ARG A 35 22.25 26.46 25.63
C ARG A 35 22.67 25.15 24.94
N PRO A 36 21.83 24.57 24.08
CA PRO A 36 22.13 23.28 23.45
C PRO A 36 23.28 23.38 22.43
N PRO A 37 24.00 22.28 22.16
CA PRO A 37 25.32 22.29 21.51
C PRO A 37 25.35 22.93 20.12
N HIS A 38 24.27 22.81 19.36
CA HIS A 38 24.16 23.33 17.98
C HIS A 38 24.09 24.87 17.91
N LEU A 39 23.82 25.56 19.02
CA LEU A 39 23.76 27.03 19.09
C LEU A 39 25.05 27.67 19.66
N ARG A 40 26.09 26.88 19.92
CA ARG A 40 27.31 27.37 20.59
C ARG A 40 28.32 28.04 19.64
N ASN A 41 28.22 27.82 18.32
CA ASN A 41 29.30 28.11 17.38
C ASN A 41 29.03 29.23 16.34
N LYS A 42 28.07 30.14 16.57
CA LYS A 42 27.77 31.20 15.59
C LYS A 42 28.41 32.59 15.88
N ASP A 43 29.22 32.72 16.93
CA ASP A 43 29.78 34.02 17.34
C ASP A 43 31.31 34.15 17.13
N LYS A 44 31.91 33.38 16.22
CA LYS A 44 33.30 33.57 15.79
C LYS A 44 33.43 33.43 14.28
N ARG A 45 33.05 34.49 13.57
CA ARG A 45 33.60 34.86 12.26
C ARG A 45 32.99 36.21 11.89
N ASP A 46 33.68 37.27 12.26
CA ASP A 46 33.65 38.58 11.60
C ASP A 46 34.91 39.32 12.06
N ASN A 47 35.91 39.38 11.16
CA ASN A 47 36.77 40.54 10.89
C ASN A 47 37.90 40.16 9.90
N ASP A 48 37.86 40.87 8.77
CA ASP A 48 38.75 40.99 7.62
C ASP A 48 40.27 40.77 7.81
N SER A 49 40.93 40.21 6.79
CA SER A 49 41.77 40.99 5.84
C SER A 49 42.54 40.10 4.84
N LEU A 50 42.87 40.73 3.71
CA LEU A 50 43.46 40.26 2.45
C LEU A 50 44.88 39.68 2.60
N ASP A 51 45.24 38.69 1.76
CA ASP A 51 46.31 38.84 0.75
C ASP A 51 46.65 37.52 0.00
N ASP A 52 46.62 37.67 -1.32
CA ASP A 52 47.46 37.17 -2.41
C ASP A 52 48.50 36.02 -2.29
N GLN A 53 48.67 35.38 -3.46
CA GLN A 53 49.81 34.59 -3.99
C GLN A 53 49.83 33.04 -3.86
N ASN A 54 49.51 32.42 -5.02
CA ASN A 54 50.42 31.65 -5.88
C ASN A 54 51.30 30.55 -5.25
N SER A 55 51.11 29.29 -5.69
CA SER A 55 52.20 28.35 -6.02
C SER A 55 51.67 27.09 -6.74
N ASN A 56 52.14 26.91 -7.97
CA ASN A 56 52.02 25.73 -8.82
C ASN A 56 52.70 24.50 -8.20
N SER A 57 52.16 23.31 -8.45
CA SER A 57 52.98 22.11 -8.64
C SER A 57 52.27 21.09 -9.55
N GLU A 58 52.62 21.14 -10.84
CA GLU A 58 52.47 20.02 -11.77
C GLU A 58 53.71 19.12 -11.66
N CYS A 59 53.54 17.79 -11.61
CA CYS A 59 54.53 16.79 -12.06
C CYS A 59 53.84 15.41 -12.19
N SER A 60 53.31 15.08 -13.37
CA SER A 60 53.83 14.10 -14.37
C SER A 60 53.55 12.62 -14.05
N ARG A 61 52.58 11.99 -14.75
CA ARG A 61 52.71 11.06 -15.90
C ARG A 61 53.40 9.71 -15.61
N TYR A 62 52.61 8.63 -15.61
CA TYR A 62 52.70 7.53 -16.60
C TYR A 62 51.43 6.66 -16.57
N ASP A 63 50.84 6.47 -17.76
CA ASP A 63 49.71 5.58 -18.07
C ASP A 63 50.10 4.10 -17.95
N LEU A 64 49.11 3.23 -17.73
CA LEU A 64 48.87 1.98 -18.50
C LEU A 64 47.57 1.28 -18.02
N SER A 65 46.49 1.59 -18.74
CA SER A 65 45.43 0.70 -19.27
C SER A 65 44.55 -0.20 -18.39
N SER A 66 43.25 -0.13 -18.71
CA SER A 66 42.18 -1.14 -18.60
C SER A 66 41.22 -1.05 -17.40
N SER A 67 40.04 -0.43 -17.63
CA SER A 67 38.78 -0.96 -17.12
C SER A 67 37.56 -0.28 -17.77
N ASP A 68 36.60 -1.09 -18.22
CA ASP A 68 35.34 -0.74 -18.89
C ASP A 68 34.53 0.32 -18.13
N SER A 69 34.22 1.43 -18.80
CA SER A 69 33.36 2.50 -18.27
C SER A 69 32.17 2.75 -19.19
N ASP A 70 31.09 1.99 -19.00
CA ASP A 70 29.76 2.21 -19.61
C ASP A 70 28.70 2.60 -18.57
N LEU A 71 29.08 3.37 -17.56
CA LEU A 71 28.14 4.06 -16.68
C LEU A 71 28.32 5.57 -16.86
N SER A 72 27.76 6.08 -17.96
CA SER A 72 27.76 7.51 -18.26
C SER A 72 26.95 8.26 -17.20
N ASP A 73 27.67 8.94 -16.31
CA ASP A 73 27.15 9.90 -15.35
C ASP A 73 26.52 11.11 -16.07
N SER A 74 25.21 11.06 -16.27
CA SER A 74 24.43 12.29 -16.44
C SER A 74 24.12 12.86 -15.05
N ASP A 75 25.14 13.37 -14.37
CA ASP A 75 24.99 14.24 -13.21
C ASP A 75 24.58 15.65 -13.70
N GLY A 76 23.36 15.72 -14.23
CA GLY A 76 22.67 16.99 -14.40
C GLY A 76 22.47 17.61 -13.01
N TYR A 77 23.18 18.69 -12.73
CA TYR A 77 23.15 19.46 -11.48
C TYR A 77 21.76 20.08 -11.28
N ALA A 78 20.78 19.26 -10.94
CA ALA A 78 19.45 19.71 -10.58
C ALA A 78 19.51 20.21 -9.14
N LYS A 79 19.20 21.49 -8.94
CA LYS A 79 18.95 22.14 -7.63
C LYS A 79 17.86 21.46 -6.78
N ASN A 80 17.26 20.37 -7.28
CA ASN A 80 16.28 19.47 -6.65
C ASN A 80 16.83 18.04 -6.37
N GLY A 81 18.15 17.86 -6.38
CA GLY A 81 18.87 16.59 -6.52
C GLY A 81 18.66 15.50 -5.47
N ASP A 82 17.97 15.77 -4.36
CA ASP A 82 17.85 14.79 -3.26
C ASP A 82 16.65 13.82 -3.44
N ARG A 83 15.55 14.29 -4.05
CA ARG A 83 14.33 13.48 -4.24
C ARG A 83 14.54 12.29 -5.19
N PHE A 84 15.36 12.50 -6.22
CA PHE A 84 15.69 11.47 -7.22
C PHE A 84 16.88 10.60 -6.78
N ARG A 85 17.90 11.15 -6.12
CA ARG A 85 19.02 10.34 -5.57
C ARG A 85 18.53 9.33 -4.53
N SER A 86 17.60 9.74 -3.67
CA SER A 86 16.95 8.83 -2.72
C SER A 86 16.11 7.73 -3.38
N SER A 87 15.66 7.89 -4.64
CA SER A 87 14.80 6.88 -5.30
C SER A 87 15.54 5.59 -5.64
N LYS A 88 16.83 5.67 -6.02
CA LYS A 88 17.67 4.49 -6.27
C LYS A 88 17.90 3.69 -4.99
N ALA A 89 18.16 4.39 -3.87
CA ALA A 89 18.32 3.75 -2.56
C ALA A 89 17.01 3.07 -2.10
N ARG A 90 15.86 3.74 -2.26
CA ARG A 90 14.55 3.14 -1.96
C ARG A 90 14.27 1.90 -2.83
N LEU A 91 14.53 1.99 -4.13
CA LEU A 91 14.38 0.87 -5.06
C LEU A 91 15.27 -0.31 -4.67
N ALA A 92 16.55 -0.08 -4.39
CA ALA A 92 17.49 -1.12 -3.96
C ALA A 92 17.05 -1.77 -2.64
N ALA A 93 16.56 -0.98 -1.69
CA ALA A 93 16.04 -1.50 -0.43
C ALA A 93 14.80 -2.39 -0.64
N ILE A 94 13.87 -1.97 -1.50
CA ILE A 94 12.67 -2.76 -1.85
C ILE A 94 13.07 -4.08 -2.50
N LEU A 95 13.97 -4.06 -3.48
CA LEU A 95 14.47 -5.27 -4.15
C LEU A 95 15.17 -6.20 -3.16
N CYS A 96 15.97 -5.67 -2.24
CA CYS A 96 16.60 -6.45 -1.17
C CYS A 96 15.56 -7.15 -0.28
N ILE A 97 14.51 -6.43 0.14
CA ILE A 97 13.40 -7.02 0.90
C ILE A 97 12.72 -8.13 0.09
N GLN A 98 12.53 -7.90 -1.22
CA GLN A 98 11.92 -8.89 -2.10
C GLN A 98 12.77 -10.15 -2.25
N ASP A 99 14.09 -10.01 -2.37
CA ASP A 99 15.02 -11.13 -2.47
C ASP A 99 15.09 -11.92 -1.17
N ILE A 100 15.07 -11.24 -0.02
CA ILE A 100 14.91 -11.89 1.29
C ILE A 100 13.60 -12.68 1.33
N CYS A 101 12.50 -12.11 0.81
CA CYS A 101 11.20 -12.80 0.77
C CYS A 101 11.23 -14.07 -0.07
N ARG A 102 11.95 -14.07 -1.18
CA ARG A 102 12.10 -15.25 -2.04
C ARG A 102 13.03 -16.30 -1.44
N ALA A 103 14.09 -15.85 -0.76
CA ALA A 103 15.07 -16.75 -0.15
C ALA A 103 14.55 -17.41 1.14
N ASP A 104 13.96 -16.62 2.04
CA ASP A 104 13.38 -17.12 3.29
C ASP A 104 12.19 -16.25 3.74
N PRO A 105 10.95 -16.61 3.35
CA PRO A 105 9.77 -15.82 3.69
C PRO A 105 9.44 -15.84 5.19
N LYS A 106 9.99 -16.78 5.97
CA LYS A 106 9.73 -16.86 7.41
C LYS A 106 10.45 -15.75 8.17
N LEU A 107 11.65 -15.35 7.74
CA LEU A 107 12.41 -14.27 8.38
C LEU A 107 11.65 -12.94 8.37
N LEU A 108 10.85 -12.71 7.33
CA LEU A 108 10.09 -11.48 7.21
C LEU A 108 8.88 -11.45 8.13
N THR A 109 8.28 -12.59 8.51
CA THR A 109 7.03 -12.60 9.31
C THR A 109 7.11 -11.78 10.59
N SER A 110 8.27 -11.78 11.27
CA SER A 110 8.52 -10.97 12.47
C SER A 110 8.71 -9.47 12.18
N LEU A 111 9.08 -9.12 10.94
CA LEU A 111 9.32 -7.76 10.47
C LEU A 111 8.08 -7.12 9.80
N TRP A 112 6.98 -7.85 9.64
CA TRP A 112 5.78 -7.32 8.99
C TRP A 112 5.23 -6.03 9.63
N PRO A 113 5.16 -5.89 10.97
CA PRO A 113 4.73 -4.63 11.59
C PRO A 113 5.62 -3.42 11.24
N LEU A 114 6.88 -3.67 10.86
CA LEU A 114 7.82 -2.64 10.41
C LEU A 114 7.62 -2.31 8.92
N LEU A 115 7.40 -3.33 8.09
CA LEU A 115 7.40 -3.21 6.63
C LEU A 115 6.02 -2.88 6.04
N LEU A 116 4.93 -3.19 6.76
CA LEU A 116 3.55 -3.09 6.31
C LEU A 116 2.74 -2.16 7.24
N PRO A 117 1.66 -1.53 6.76
CA PRO A 117 0.89 -0.58 7.56
C PRO A 117 -0.02 -1.29 8.57
N GLU A 118 0.07 -0.92 9.85
CA GLU A 118 -0.90 -1.34 10.89
C GLU A 118 -1.96 -0.29 11.21
N ASN A 119 -1.75 0.93 10.74
CA ASN A 119 -2.62 2.07 10.98
C ASN A 119 -3.01 2.69 9.64
N ASP A 120 -3.91 3.69 9.69
CA ASP A 120 -4.43 4.40 8.52
C ASP A 120 -3.35 4.65 7.45
N VAL A 121 -3.44 3.85 6.38
CA VAL A 121 -2.48 3.78 5.28
C VAL A 121 -2.55 5.01 4.37
N LEU A 122 -3.67 5.73 4.37
CA LEU A 122 -3.89 6.88 3.52
C LEU A 122 -3.31 8.17 4.14
N GLN A 123 -2.93 8.14 5.41
CA GLN A 123 -2.25 9.24 6.07
C GLN A 123 -0.73 9.12 5.93
N GLN A 124 -0.14 10.08 5.21
CA GLN A 124 1.32 10.13 5.08
C GLN A 124 1.97 10.46 6.43
N ARG A 125 2.82 9.56 6.92
CA ARG A 125 3.58 9.74 8.17
C ARG A 125 5.05 9.98 7.85
N LYS A 126 5.57 11.14 8.28
CA LYS A 126 6.93 11.58 7.96
C LYS A 126 8.04 10.62 8.44
N TYR A 127 7.77 9.85 9.51
CA TYR A 127 8.77 8.99 10.17
C TYR A 127 8.43 7.49 10.15
N GLN A 128 7.44 7.08 9.35
CA GLN A 128 7.03 5.68 9.25
C GLN A 128 6.89 5.32 7.77
N ALA A 129 7.98 4.83 7.18
CA ALA A 129 7.99 4.35 5.81
C ALA A 129 7.70 2.84 5.78
N THR A 130 6.64 2.47 5.08
CA THR A 130 6.26 1.08 4.78
C THR A 130 6.24 0.87 3.26
N LEU A 131 6.21 -0.38 2.82
CA LEU A 131 6.04 -0.71 1.40
C LEU A 131 4.78 -0.06 0.81
N MET A 132 3.69 0.03 1.59
CA MET A 132 2.47 0.71 1.16
C MET A 132 2.66 2.22 1.01
N THR A 133 3.43 2.88 1.87
CA THR A 133 3.72 4.30 1.67
C THR A 133 4.55 4.54 0.40
N CYS A 134 5.48 3.64 0.06
CA CYS A 134 6.18 3.70 -1.22
C CYS A 134 5.22 3.45 -2.40
N LEU A 135 4.29 2.52 -2.26
CA LEU A 135 3.30 2.23 -3.29
C LEU A 135 2.33 3.41 -3.54
N ILE A 136 1.89 4.10 -2.48
CA ILE A 136 0.90 5.18 -2.58
C ILE A 136 1.56 6.53 -2.92
N PHE A 137 2.66 6.89 -2.25
CA PHE A 137 3.18 8.26 -2.25
C PHE A 137 4.50 8.45 -2.99
N ASP A 138 5.17 7.38 -3.46
CA ASP A 138 6.44 7.56 -4.16
C ASP A 138 6.23 8.24 -5.52
N PRO A 139 6.98 9.30 -5.85
CA PRO A 139 6.83 9.97 -7.14
C PRO A 139 7.30 9.13 -8.33
N ILE A 140 8.08 8.06 -8.10
CA ILE A 140 8.66 7.23 -9.16
C ILE A 140 7.83 5.96 -9.35
N THR A 141 7.15 5.85 -10.51
CA THR A 141 6.34 4.67 -10.87
C THR A 141 7.09 3.35 -10.70
N LYS A 142 8.37 3.29 -11.10
CA LYS A 142 9.18 2.07 -10.95
C LYS A 142 9.26 1.63 -9.48
N VAL A 143 9.46 2.56 -8.55
CA VAL A 143 9.49 2.26 -7.11
C VAL A 143 8.12 1.77 -6.63
N ARG A 144 7.03 2.39 -7.11
CA ARG A 144 5.66 1.95 -6.80
C ARG A 144 5.40 0.51 -7.29
N VAL A 145 5.76 0.20 -8.53
CA VAL A 145 5.59 -1.14 -9.12
C VAL A 145 6.40 -2.19 -8.34
N GLU A 146 7.67 -1.92 -7.99
CA GLU A 146 8.46 -2.85 -7.20
C GLU A 146 7.95 -3.01 -5.76
N ALA A 147 7.41 -1.93 -5.16
CA ALA A 147 6.76 -2.02 -3.86
C ALA A 147 5.53 -2.95 -3.92
N ALA A 148 4.66 -2.81 -4.93
CA ALA A 148 3.55 -3.74 -5.16
C ALA A 148 4.03 -5.17 -5.39
N SER A 149 5.04 -5.36 -6.25
CA SER A 149 5.65 -6.67 -6.53
C SER A 149 6.20 -7.34 -5.26
N THR A 150 6.78 -6.55 -4.36
CA THR A 150 7.31 -7.03 -3.08
C THR A 150 6.20 -7.41 -2.11
N ILE A 151 5.14 -6.60 -2.00
CA ILE A 151 3.95 -6.93 -1.19
C ILE A 151 3.31 -8.22 -1.69
N ALA A 152 3.15 -8.38 -3.01
CA ALA A 152 2.62 -9.60 -3.60
C ALA A 152 3.45 -10.84 -3.22
N ALA A 153 4.79 -10.76 -3.32
CA ALA A 153 5.68 -11.86 -2.93
C ALA A 153 5.57 -12.21 -1.44
N MET A 154 5.46 -11.20 -0.56
CA MET A 154 5.26 -11.41 0.88
C MET A 154 3.95 -12.13 1.19
N LEU A 155 2.87 -11.77 0.50
CA LEU A 155 1.56 -12.40 0.67
C LEU A 155 1.56 -13.84 0.12
N GLU A 156 2.13 -14.05 -1.08
CA GLU A 156 2.21 -15.36 -1.74
C GLU A 156 2.94 -16.38 -0.85
N GLY A 157 4.10 -16.00 -0.28
CA GLY A 157 4.91 -16.91 0.54
C GLY A 157 4.31 -17.25 1.91
N GLN A 158 3.35 -16.48 2.42
CA GLN A 158 2.83 -16.60 3.80
C GLN A 158 1.29 -16.67 3.88
N ALA A 159 0.61 -16.91 2.76
CA ALA A 159 -0.85 -16.91 2.69
C ALA A 159 -1.52 -17.87 3.70
N LEU A 160 -0.95 -19.06 3.90
CA LEU A 160 -1.50 -20.04 4.86
C LEU A 160 -1.40 -19.56 6.31
N VAL A 161 -0.24 -18.99 6.69
CA VAL A 161 -0.01 -18.44 8.04
C VAL A 161 -1.00 -17.33 8.32
N LEU A 162 -1.17 -16.40 7.38
CA LEU A 162 -2.15 -15.32 7.51
C LEU A 162 -3.57 -15.84 7.61
N THR A 163 -3.96 -16.77 6.74
CA THR A 163 -5.31 -17.33 6.71
C THR A 163 -5.63 -18.11 7.99
N GLN A 164 -4.63 -18.62 8.71
CA GLN A 164 -4.82 -19.34 9.98
C GLN A 164 -4.76 -18.42 11.20
N VAL A 165 -3.87 -17.42 11.21
CA VAL A 165 -3.58 -16.64 12.42
C VAL A 165 -4.30 -15.29 12.46
N ALA A 166 -4.51 -14.63 11.32
CA ALA A 166 -5.00 -13.26 11.30
C ALA A 166 -6.46 -13.16 11.75
N GLU A 167 -6.74 -12.16 12.57
CA GLU A 167 -8.09 -11.85 13.07
C GLU A 167 -8.26 -10.34 13.12
N TYR A 168 -9.33 -9.83 12.53
CA TYR A 168 -9.66 -8.42 12.67
C TYR A 168 -10.55 -8.21 13.88
N ASN A 169 -10.11 -7.30 14.76
CA ASN A 169 -10.90 -6.85 15.89
C ASN A 169 -11.01 -5.33 15.85
N GLU A 170 -12.22 -4.85 15.60
CA GLU A 170 -12.56 -3.42 15.51
C GLU A 170 -12.66 -2.76 16.89
N SER A 171 -12.71 -3.55 17.95
CA SER A 171 -13.16 -3.05 19.25
C SER A 171 -12.26 -1.94 19.80
N SER A 172 -12.91 -0.84 20.16
CA SER A 172 -12.41 0.29 20.94
C SER A 172 -11.88 -0.10 22.33
N LYS A 173 -11.96 -1.38 22.70
CA LYS A 173 -11.34 -1.97 23.90
C LYS A 173 -9.89 -2.37 23.61
N ARG A 174 -9.09 -1.42 23.11
CA ARG A 174 -7.63 -1.58 23.09
C ARG A 174 -7.18 -1.64 24.55
N GLY A 175 -7.00 -2.85 25.08
CA GLY A 175 -6.04 -3.06 26.15
C GLY A 175 -4.66 -2.56 25.68
N SER A 176 -3.74 -2.31 26.59
CA SER A 176 -2.36 -1.89 26.27
C SER A 176 -1.57 -2.91 25.43
N PHE A 177 -2.16 -4.05 25.08
CA PHE A 177 -1.53 -5.15 24.36
C PHE A 177 -2.32 -5.50 23.09
N THR A 178 -1.64 -5.46 21.94
CA THR A 178 -2.13 -5.98 20.66
C THR A 178 -1.52 -7.36 20.43
N THR A 179 -2.37 -8.38 20.23
CA THR A 179 -1.89 -9.72 19.85
C THR A 179 -1.32 -9.70 18.42
N LEU A 180 -0.45 -10.66 18.11
CA LEU A 180 0.07 -10.85 16.75
C LEU A 180 -1.08 -11.07 15.74
N SER A 181 -2.11 -11.85 16.11
CA SER A 181 -3.29 -12.08 15.26
C SER A 181 -4.01 -10.78 14.89
N CYS A 182 -4.21 -9.89 15.86
CA CYS A 182 -4.83 -8.57 15.66
C CYS A 182 -3.95 -7.66 14.80
N SER A 183 -2.63 -7.65 15.03
CA SER A 183 -1.67 -6.90 14.21
C SER A 183 -1.73 -7.35 12.75
N LEU A 184 -1.66 -8.65 12.49
CA LEU A 184 -1.79 -9.21 11.14
C LEU A 184 -3.15 -8.91 10.50
N GLY A 185 -4.23 -8.95 11.29
CA GLY A 185 -5.56 -8.56 10.83
C GLY A 185 -5.64 -7.09 10.42
N GLN A 186 -5.05 -6.18 11.20
CA GLN A 186 -4.95 -4.77 10.84
C GLN A 186 -4.09 -4.56 9.59
N ILE A 187 -2.98 -5.27 9.45
CA ILE A 187 -2.15 -5.22 8.24
C ILE A 187 -2.97 -5.61 7.01
N LEU A 188 -3.70 -6.72 7.05
CA LEU A 188 -4.54 -7.14 5.93
C LEU A 188 -5.60 -6.08 5.58
N MET A 189 -6.24 -5.48 6.59
CA MET A 189 -7.22 -4.41 6.37
C MET A 189 -6.60 -3.17 5.73
N GLN A 190 -5.43 -2.73 6.20
CA GLN A 190 -4.73 -1.57 5.63
C GLN A 190 -4.21 -1.85 4.23
N LEU A 191 -3.75 -3.08 3.94
CA LEU A 191 -3.40 -3.51 2.59
C LEU A 191 -4.61 -3.45 1.64
N HIS A 192 -5.78 -3.94 2.08
CA HIS A 192 -7.01 -3.85 1.28
C HIS A 192 -7.38 -2.40 1.02
N THR A 193 -7.46 -1.57 2.07
CA THR A 193 -7.79 -0.14 1.96
C THR A 193 -6.88 0.59 0.98
N GLY A 194 -5.57 0.45 1.11
CA GLY A 194 -4.62 1.15 0.24
C GLY A 194 -4.62 0.61 -1.19
N THR A 195 -4.79 -0.70 -1.38
CA THR A 195 -4.83 -1.31 -2.72
C THR A 195 -6.10 -0.91 -3.47
N LEU A 196 -7.27 -0.98 -2.81
CA LEU A 196 -8.54 -0.55 -3.40
C LEU A 196 -8.56 0.95 -3.70
N PHE A 197 -8.01 1.77 -2.80
CA PHE A 197 -7.86 3.22 -3.01
C PHE A 197 -7.08 3.54 -4.29
N LEU A 198 -6.00 2.79 -4.56
CA LEU A 198 -5.18 2.96 -5.75
C LEU A 198 -5.87 2.40 -7.00
N ILE A 199 -6.48 1.22 -6.94
CA ILE A 199 -7.18 0.62 -8.08
C ILE A 199 -8.27 1.56 -8.63
N GLN A 200 -8.96 2.30 -7.77
CA GLN A 200 -9.97 3.26 -8.20
C GLN A 200 -9.41 4.48 -8.94
N ARG A 201 -8.19 4.92 -8.62
CA ARG A 201 -7.63 6.22 -9.06
C ARG A 201 -6.51 6.10 -10.10
N GLU A 202 -5.82 4.97 -10.12
CA GLU A 202 -4.64 4.76 -10.94
C GLU A 202 -5.03 4.53 -12.41
N ASN A 203 -4.26 5.12 -13.32
CA ASN A 203 -4.48 5.00 -14.77
C ASN A 203 -3.29 4.33 -15.48
N GLN A 204 -2.14 4.21 -14.82
CA GLN A 204 -0.98 3.54 -15.41
C GLN A 204 -1.19 2.02 -15.46
N ALA A 205 -1.24 1.45 -16.67
CA ALA A 205 -1.53 0.04 -16.90
C ALA A 205 -0.59 -0.92 -16.14
N THR A 206 0.72 -0.65 -16.18
CA THR A 206 1.73 -1.47 -15.48
C THR A 206 1.49 -1.53 -13.97
N LEU A 207 1.15 -0.39 -13.37
CA LEU A 207 0.89 -0.33 -11.94
C LEU A 207 -0.47 -0.97 -11.60
N LEU A 208 -1.49 -0.77 -12.43
CA LEU A 208 -2.78 -1.47 -12.27
C LEU A 208 -2.60 -2.99 -12.28
N VAL A 209 -1.84 -3.54 -13.23
CA VAL A 209 -1.53 -4.98 -13.28
C VAL A 209 -0.85 -5.43 -11.98
N ALA A 210 0.13 -4.67 -11.48
CA ALA A 210 0.78 -4.97 -10.21
C ALA A 210 -0.19 -4.92 -9.02
N LEU A 211 -1.10 -3.94 -8.98
CA LEU A 211 -2.12 -3.80 -7.94
C LEU A 211 -3.13 -4.95 -7.96
N PHE A 212 -3.60 -5.37 -9.13
CA PHE A 212 -4.48 -6.55 -9.25
C PHE A 212 -3.76 -7.83 -8.80
N ARG A 213 -2.47 -7.97 -9.12
CA ARG A 213 -1.67 -9.10 -8.60
C ARG A 213 -1.58 -9.08 -7.08
N VAL A 214 -1.34 -7.91 -6.46
CA VAL A 214 -1.41 -7.76 -4.99
C VAL A 214 -2.79 -8.17 -4.47
N LEU A 215 -3.87 -7.69 -5.08
CA LEU A 215 -5.23 -7.96 -4.65
C LEU A 215 -5.59 -9.45 -4.74
N ILE A 216 -5.17 -10.16 -5.79
CA ILE A 216 -5.34 -11.62 -5.92
C ILE A 216 -4.74 -12.36 -4.72
N PHE A 217 -3.47 -12.07 -4.39
CA PHE A 217 -2.81 -12.70 -3.24
C PHE A 217 -3.41 -12.27 -1.92
N LEU A 218 -3.86 -11.02 -1.83
CA LEU A 218 -4.52 -10.50 -0.64
C LEU A 218 -5.85 -11.22 -0.40
N ILE A 219 -6.66 -11.45 -1.43
CA ILE A 219 -7.87 -12.27 -1.37
C ILE A 219 -7.53 -13.70 -0.93
N SER A 220 -6.48 -14.29 -1.49
CA SER A 220 -6.06 -15.64 -1.12
C SER A 220 -5.61 -15.76 0.34
N ALA A 221 -4.95 -14.73 0.87
CA ALA A 221 -4.34 -14.72 2.20
C ALA A 221 -5.26 -14.20 3.31
N THR A 222 -6.46 -13.71 2.97
CA THR A 222 -7.39 -13.09 3.91
C THR A 222 -8.40 -14.11 4.46
N PRO A 223 -8.47 -14.34 5.79
CA PRO A 223 -9.50 -15.16 6.39
C PRO A 223 -10.81 -14.37 6.53
N TYR A 224 -11.58 -14.27 5.44
CA TYR A 224 -12.80 -13.45 5.37
C TYR A 224 -13.85 -13.73 6.45
N ALA A 225 -13.91 -14.95 7.00
CA ALA A 225 -14.79 -15.28 8.13
C ALA A 225 -14.44 -14.53 9.44
N ARG A 226 -13.22 -14.00 9.55
CA ARG A 226 -12.69 -13.23 10.70
C ARG A 226 -12.40 -11.77 10.35
N MET A 227 -12.96 -11.30 9.24
CA MET A 227 -12.85 -9.92 8.75
C MET A 227 -14.24 -9.26 8.73
N PRO A 228 -14.32 -7.92 8.56
CA PRO A 228 -15.61 -7.26 8.34
C PRO A 228 -16.35 -7.88 7.16
N LYS A 229 -17.67 -8.09 7.33
CA LYS A 229 -18.49 -8.80 6.34
C LYS A 229 -18.59 -8.03 5.02
N GLU A 230 -18.44 -6.71 5.08
CA GLU A 230 -18.53 -5.77 3.98
C GLU A 230 -17.25 -5.74 3.14
N LEU A 231 -16.14 -6.29 3.63
CA LEU A 231 -14.84 -6.21 2.97
C LEU A 231 -14.84 -6.88 1.60
N LEU A 232 -15.23 -8.16 1.51
CA LEU A 232 -15.23 -8.91 0.26
C LEU A 232 -16.24 -8.37 -0.77
N PRO A 233 -17.49 -8.03 -0.39
CA PRO A 233 -18.40 -7.31 -1.28
C PRO A 233 -17.80 -6.00 -1.81
N THR A 234 -17.14 -5.21 -0.97
CA THR A 234 -16.49 -3.95 -1.39
C THR A 234 -15.39 -4.21 -2.43
N VAL A 235 -14.55 -5.23 -2.21
CA VAL A 235 -13.53 -5.66 -3.19
C VAL A 235 -14.20 -5.98 -4.53
N ILE A 236 -15.25 -6.80 -4.54
CA ILE A 236 -15.94 -7.20 -5.77
C ILE A 236 -16.52 -5.98 -6.50
N THR A 237 -17.19 -5.07 -5.78
CA THR A 237 -17.74 -3.84 -6.38
C THR A 237 -16.66 -2.98 -7.02
N VAL A 238 -15.50 -2.81 -6.37
CA VAL A 238 -14.37 -2.06 -6.94
C VAL A 238 -13.80 -2.76 -8.17
N VAL A 239 -13.63 -4.08 -8.15
CA VAL A 239 -13.11 -4.81 -9.31
C VAL A 239 -14.10 -4.79 -10.48
N CYS A 240 -15.40 -5.01 -10.22
CA CYS A 240 -16.46 -4.93 -11.22
C CYS A 240 -16.56 -3.53 -11.83
N SER A 241 -16.56 -2.47 -11.03
CA SER A 241 -16.57 -1.09 -11.56
C SER A 241 -15.36 -0.81 -12.46
N ARG A 242 -14.17 -1.31 -12.12
CA ARG A 242 -13.00 -1.18 -13.00
C ARG A 242 -13.14 -1.98 -14.28
N LEU A 243 -13.71 -3.18 -14.24
CA LEU A 243 -14.02 -3.97 -15.44
C LEU A 243 -14.97 -3.22 -16.38
N LEU A 244 -16.06 -2.67 -15.85
CA LEU A 244 -17.08 -1.96 -16.62
C LEU A 244 -16.55 -0.66 -17.24
N ASN A 245 -15.71 0.08 -16.50
CA ASN A 245 -15.10 1.32 -16.97
C ASN A 245 -13.93 1.10 -17.95
N THR A 246 -13.64 -0.14 -18.33
CA THR A 246 -12.52 -0.42 -19.23
C THR A 246 -12.93 -0.10 -20.65
N HIS A 247 -12.54 1.09 -21.12
CA HIS A 247 -12.73 1.52 -22.51
C HIS A 247 -11.38 1.52 -23.25
N SER A 248 -11.26 0.72 -24.32
CA SER A 248 -10.39 0.92 -25.52
C SER A 248 -9.33 -0.14 -25.89
N ASN A 249 -9.12 -0.20 -27.22
CA ASN A 249 -8.50 -1.20 -28.12
C ASN A 249 -6.95 -1.28 -28.15
N ASN A 250 -6.26 -1.36 -27.01
CA ASN A 250 -4.79 -1.51 -27.02
C ASN A 250 -4.33 -2.94 -26.69
N SER A 251 -3.18 -3.37 -27.22
CA SER A 251 -2.58 -4.69 -26.94
C SER A 251 -2.35 -4.95 -25.44
N GLU A 252 -1.98 -3.94 -24.66
CA GLU A 252 -1.76 -4.07 -23.20
C GLU A 252 -3.07 -4.31 -22.41
N HIS A 253 -4.21 -4.13 -23.06
CA HIS A 253 -5.54 -4.29 -22.49
C HIS A 253 -5.82 -5.72 -22.05
N TYR A 254 -5.36 -6.74 -22.79
CA TYR A 254 -5.69 -8.13 -22.43
C TYR A 254 -4.93 -8.60 -21.17
N VAL A 255 -3.68 -8.17 -20.96
CA VAL A 255 -2.93 -8.51 -19.74
C VAL A 255 -3.62 -7.92 -18.52
N PHE A 256 -4.05 -6.66 -18.62
CA PHE A 256 -4.87 -6.01 -17.62
C PHE A 256 -6.18 -6.79 -17.37
N LEU A 257 -6.96 -7.06 -18.43
CA LEU A 257 -8.23 -7.80 -18.31
C LEU A 257 -8.06 -9.18 -17.67
N VAL A 258 -7.01 -9.94 -18.05
CA VAL A 258 -6.73 -11.25 -17.44
C VAL A 258 -6.51 -11.12 -15.94
N ASN A 259 -5.79 -10.10 -15.47
CA ASN A 259 -5.58 -9.88 -14.04
C ASN A 259 -6.87 -9.46 -13.32
N VAL A 260 -7.71 -8.63 -13.94
CA VAL A 260 -9.03 -8.27 -13.40
C VAL A 260 -9.93 -9.50 -13.29
N LEU A 261 -9.98 -10.33 -14.32
CA LEU A 261 -10.77 -11.56 -14.36
C LEU A 261 -10.29 -12.59 -13.33
N ASN A 262 -8.98 -12.80 -13.21
CA ASN A 262 -8.41 -13.66 -12.17
C ASN A 262 -8.73 -13.13 -10.75
N CYS A 263 -8.75 -11.81 -10.58
CA CYS A 263 -9.14 -11.21 -9.30
C CYS A 263 -10.63 -11.44 -8.98
N LEU A 264 -11.50 -11.34 -9.98
CA LEU A 264 -12.92 -11.67 -9.82
C LEU A 264 -13.14 -13.16 -9.54
N GLU A 265 -12.44 -14.04 -10.25
CA GLU A 265 -12.48 -15.49 -10.03
C GLU A 265 -12.05 -15.85 -8.60
N ALA A 266 -10.93 -15.31 -8.13
CA ALA A 266 -10.45 -15.51 -6.77
C ALA A 266 -11.46 -14.99 -5.73
N SER A 267 -12.07 -13.83 -6.01
CA SER A 267 -13.09 -13.24 -5.13
C SER A 267 -14.31 -14.15 -5.05
N PHE A 268 -14.94 -14.47 -6.19
CA PHE A 268 -16.15 -15.29 -6.21
C PHE A 268 -15.93 -16.66 -5.59
N SER A 269 -14.77 -17.29 -5.78
CA SER A 269 -14.45 -18.59 -5.20
C SER A 269 -14.41 -18.60 -3.66
N LYS A 270 -14.24 -17.44 -3.01
CA LYS A 270 -14.21 -17.28 -1.55
C LYS A 270 -15.52 -16.77 -0.96
N VAL A 271 -16.45 -16.30 -1.79
CA VAL A 271 -17.68 -15.63 -1.34
C VAL A 271 -18.69 -16.62 -0.78
N LEU A 272 -19.25 -16.29 0.39
CA LEU A 272 -20.51 -16.87 0.85
C LEU A 272 -21.69 -16.11 0.18
N PRO A 273 -22.71 -16.81 -0.35
CA PRO A 273 -23.75 -16.17 -1.16
C PRO A 273 -24.44 -15.02 -0.42
N THR A 274 -24.17 -13.79 -0.85
CA THR A 274 -24.72 -12.55 -0.26
C THR A 274 -25.53 -11.78 -1.31
N SER A 275 -26.67 -11.19 -0.91
CA SER A 275 -27.58 -10.43 -1.79
C SER A 275 -26.90 -9.27 -2.51
N ASP A 276 -25.97 -8.59 -1.83
CA ASP A 276 -25.32 -7.39 -2.35
C ASP A 276 -24.40 -7.70 -3.53
N VAL A 277 -23.69 -8.82 -3.46
CA VAL A 277 -22.83 -9.32 -4.54
C VAL A 277 -23.67 -9.79 -5.72
N PHE A 278 -24.83 -10.41 -5.45
CA PHE A 278 -25.77 -10.78 -6.51
C PHE A 278 -26.33 -9.55 -7.24
N ALA A 279 -26.63 -8.47 -6.51
CA ALA A 279 -27.03 -7.21 -7.11
C ALA A 279 -25.94 -6.65 -8.04
N VAL A 280 -24.67 -6.61 -7.60
CA VAL A 280 -23.54 -6.15 -8.44
C VAL A 280 -23.33 -7.01 -9.70
N LEU A 281 -23.61 -8.32 -9.62
CA LEU A 281 -23.52 -9.23 -10.77
C LEU A 281 -24.64 -8.97 -11.80
N THR A 282 -25.83 -8.63 -11.33
CA THR A 282 -27.07 -8.64 -12.14
C THR A 282 -27.51 -7.24 -12.57
N GLN A 283 -27.30 -6.24 -11.72
CA GLN A 283 -27.61 -4.84 -11.93
C GLN A 283 -26.29 -4.09 -12.08
N GLY A 284 -26.16 -3.29 -13.14
CA GLY A 284 -25.05 -2.32 -13.22
C GLY A 284 -25.04 -1.43 -11.97
N PRO A 285 -23.88 -0.90 -11.56
CA PRO A 285 -23.77 -0.02 -10.40
C PRO A 285 -24.45 1.33 -10.66
N SER A 286 -25.79 1.37 -10.54
CA SER A 286 -26.72 2.52 -10.54
C SER A 286 -27.75 2.53 -11.68
N HIS A 287 -28.86 3.21 -11.41
CA HIS A 287 -30.18 2.94 -11.99
C HIS A 287 -30.52 3.76 -13.25
N ASP A 288 -29.56 4.53 -13.79
CA ASP A 288 -29.81 5.42 -14.93
C ASP A 288 -28.68 5.31 -15.97
N GLN A 289 -29.07 4.98 -17.21
CA GLN A 289 -28.26 4.83 -18.44
C GLN A 289 -27.59 3.47 -18.65
N GLN A 290 -28.31 2.52 -19.27
CA GLN A 290 -27.79 1.41 -20.09
C GLN A 290 -26.44 0.81 -19.66
N GLU A 291 -26.24 0.59 -18.36
CA GLU A 291 -24.98 0.03 -17.85
C GLU A 291 -25.01 -1.48 -18.08
N SER A 292 -24.02 -1.98 -18.82
CA SER A 292 -23.89 -3.40 -19.10
C SER A 292 -23.64 -4.14 -17.79
N SER A 293 -24.53 -5.08 -17.45
CA SER A 293 -24.33 -5.94 -16.28
C SER A 293 -22.98 -6.67 -16.39
N VAL A 294 -22.32 -6.98 -15.25
CA VAL A 294 -21.03 -7.70 -15.25
C VAL A 294 -21.14 -9.00 -16.06
N ILE A 295 -22.26 -9.72 -15.91
CA ILE A 295 -22.55 -10.93 -16.70
C ILE A 295 -22.57 -10.66 -18.22
N ALA A 296 -23.13 -9.52 -18.66
CA ALA A 296 -23.17 -9.19 -20.09
C ALA A 296 -21.78 -8.93 -20.65
N VAL A 297 -20.94 -8.20 -19.91
CA VAL A 297 -19.54 -7.95 -20.30
C VAL A 297 -18.74 -9.25 -20.35
N LEU A 298 -18.96 -10.17 -19.40
CA LEU A 298 -18.31 -11.49 -19.42
C LEU A 298 -18.73 -12.34 -20.63
N LEU A 299 -20.02 -12.32 -21.00
CA LEU A 299 -20.50 -12.99 -22.20
C LEU A 299 -19.92 -12.38 -23.49
N GLN A 300 -19.85 -11.05 -23.55
CA GLN A 300 -19.20 -10.35 -24.66
C GLN A 300 -17.73 -10.76 -24.82
N PHE A 301 -16.97 -10.88 -23.73
CA PHE A 301 -15.59 -11.34 -23.78
C PHE A 301 -15.43 -12.78 -24.30
N ILE A 302 -16.44 -13.62 -24.10
CA ILE A 302 -16.46 -15.00 -24.60
C ILE A 302 -16.77 -15.03 -26.10
N GLU A 303 -17.75 -14.23 -26.55
CA GLU A 303 -18.25 -14.21 -27.92
C GLU A 303 -17.33 -13.45 -28.89
N GLU A 304 -16.78 -12.30 -28.47
CA GLU A 304 -15.93 -11.47 -29.32
C GLU A 304 -14.59 -12.14 -29.65
N LYS A 305 -13.91 -11.68 -30.72
CA LYS A 305 -12.54 -12.09 -31.12
C LYS A 305 -11.46 -11.64 -30.12
N MET A 306 -11.69 -11.84 -28.83
CA MET A 306 -10.78 -11.59 -27.74
C MET A 306 -9.68 -12.65 -27.65
N HIS A 307 -8.56 -12.28 -27.03
CA HIS A 307 -7.44 -13.19 -26.77
C HIS A 307 -7.90 -14.41 -25.95
N PHE A 308 -7.33 -15.59 -26.24
CA PHE A 308 -7.71 -16.86 -25.59
C PHE A 308 -7.71 -16.78 -24.06
N SER A 309 -6.70 -16.17 -23.45
CA SER A 309 -6.60 -16.02 -21.99
C SER A 309 -7.74 -15.20 -21.39
N VAL A 310 -8.25 -14.18 -22.10
CA VAL A 310 -9.38 -13.35 -21.63
C VAL A 310 -10.66 -14.17 -21.65
N ARG A 311 -10.88 -14.94 -22.73
CA ARG A 311 -12.03 -15.87 -22.83
C ARG A 311 -12.00 -16.90 -21.72
N CYS A 312 -10.86 -17.54 -21.47
CA CYS A 312 -10.68 -18.49 -20.38
C CYS A 312 -10.96 -17.84 -19.02
N GLY A 313 -10.41 -16.66 -18.77
CA GLY A 313 -10.67 -15.92 -17.53
C GLY A 313 -12.16 -15.63 -17.34
N ALA A 314 -12.85 -15.14 -18.37
CA ALA A 314 -14.27 -14.85 -18.32
C ALA A 314 -15.11 -16.11 -18.02
N PHE A 315 -14.79 -17.24 -18.66
CA PHE A 315 -15.43 -18.52 -18.36
C PHE A 315 -15.21 -18.97 -16.91
N GLN A 316 -14.00 -18.80 -16.37
CA GLN A 316 -13.70 -19.16 -14.99
C GLN A 316 -14.49 -18.28 -14.00
N VAL A 317 -14.58 -16.97 -14.27
CA VAL A 317 -15.42 -16.06 -13.46
C VAL A 317 -16.89 -16.53 -13.49
N LEU A 318 -17.45 -16.80 -14.67
CA LEU A 318 -18.84 -17.26 -14.79
C LEU A 318 -19.07 -18.60 -14.09
N ARG A 319 -18.12 -19.54 -14.20
CA ARG A 319 -18.19 -20.82 -13.49
C ARG A 319 -18.24 -20.61 -11.98
N SER A 320 -17.35 -19.81 -11.41
CA SER A 320 -17.31 -19.54 -9.97
C SER A 320 -18.53 -18.77 -9.51
N ALA A 321 -19.02 -17.82 -10.31
CA ALA A 321 -20.26 -17.10 -10.03
C ALA A 321 -21.48 -18.05 -10.03
N VAL A 322 -21.64 -18.91 -11.04
CA VAL A 322 -22.75 -19.87 -11.11
C VAL A 322 -22.70 -20.90 -9.98
N HIS A 323 -21.51 -21.38 -9.64
CA HIS A 323 -21.35 -22.34 -8.53
C HIS A 323 -21.85 -21.75 -7.20
N ASN A 324 -21.60 -20.47 -6.95
CA ASN A 324 -21.98 -19.82 -5.70
C ASN A 324 -23.36 -19.12 -5.78
N TYR A 325 -23.83 -18.81 -6.99
CA TYR A 325 -25.12 -18.17 -7.28
C TYR A 325 -25.85 -18.87 -8.42
N PRO A 326 -26.50 -20.03 -8.16
CA PRO A 326 -27.21 -20.79 -9.20
C PRO A 326 -28.31 -19.99 -9.91
N SER A 327 -28.89 -18.99 -9.25
CA SER A 327 -29.88 -18.07 -9.83
C SER A 327 -29.34 -17.26 -11.02
N CYS A 328 -28.02 -17.07 -11.13
CA CYS A 328 -27.40 -16.41 -12.29
C CYS A 328 -27.58 -17.20 -13.59
N VAL A 329 -27.76 -18.53 -13.52
CA VAL A 329 -27.89 -19.40 -14.71
C VAL A 329 -29.09 -19.00 -15.57
N ASN A 330 -30.23 -18.72 -14.94
CA ASN A 330 -31.45 -18.36 -15.67
C ASN A 330 -31.27 -17.05 -16.44
N MET A 331 -30.56 -16.07 -15.88
CA MET A 331 -30.25 -14.82 -16.56
C MET A 331 -29.27 -14.99 -17.73
N ILE A 332 -28.26 -15.84 -17.56
CA ILE A 332 -27.32 -16.17 -18.65
C ILE A 332 -28.09 -16.83 -19.80
N TRP A 333 -28.99 -17.77 -19.47
CA TRP A 333 -29.80 -18.48 -20.46
C TRP A 333 -30.78 -17.56 -21.21
N GLU A 334 -31.47 -16.66 -20.51
CA GLU A 334 -32.40 -15.70 -21.12
C GLU A 334 -31.71 -14.67 -22.04
N LYS A 335 -30.46 -14.29 -21.77
CA LYS A 335 -29.71 -13.38 -22.64
C LYS A 335 -29.24 -14.07 -23.92
N ASN A 336 -28.71 -15.28 -23.81
CA ASN A 336 -28.26 -16.06 -24.97
C ASN A 336 -29.44 -16.45 -25.90
N SER A 337 -30.61 -16.77 -25.34
CA SER A 337 -31.78 -17.12 -26.16
C SER A 337 -32.32 -15.95 -26.98
N ARG A 338 -32.16 -14.71 -26.49
CA ARG A 338 -32.54 -13.48 -27.22
C ARG A 338 -31.55 -13.07 -28.31
N GLN A 339 -30.29 -13.52 -28.25
CA GLN A 339 -29.30 -13.28 -29.32
C GLN A 339 -29.43 -14.28 -30.49
N CYS A 340 -30.07 -15.43 -30.27
CA CYS A 340 -30.26 -16.48 -31.30
C CYS A 340 -31.62 -16.41 -32.04
N SER A 341 -32.54 -15.51 -31.65
CA SER A 341 -33.81 -15.26 -32.37
C SER A 341 -33.73 -14.04 -33.27
#